data_AF-A0A928R5Q4-F1
#
_entry.id   AF-A0A928R5Q4-F1
#
_cell.length_a   1.000
_cell.length_b   1.000
_cell.length_c   1.000
_cell.angle_alpha   90.00
_cell.angle_beta   90.00
_cell.angle_gamma   90.00
#
_symmetry.space_group_name_H-M   'P 1'
#
loop_
_entity.id
_entity.type
_entity.pdbx_description
1 polymer ?
#
loop_
_entity_poly.entity_id
_entity_poly.type
_entity_poly.pdbx_seq_one_letter_code
_entity_poly.pdbx_strand_id
1 'polypeptide(L)'
;MTRDELRGIVEGISDEQLKKILDINSSDIGKAKSEAKDAITGLEEAKRKIGELEAETESLKNSQYEAENMKDKIEELQKVIDERRLRDENEGKRTELEKRFSQAVGDAEFLNDYTRQGIFDLFEKALEMEENQGLSDGEVFESITAGSENLFAENTRVPSVVASTSGFGSNLSNGDVREIMGLSRNE
;
A
#
# COMPACT_ATOMS: atom_id res chain seq x y z
N MET A 1 -17.46 44.27 -64.39
CA MET A 1 -17.26 45.29 -65.44
C MET A 1 -18.48 45.25 -66.34
N THR A 2 -19.16 46.37 -66.54
CA THR A 2 -20.41 46.46 -67.31
C THR A 2 -20.18 47.03 -68.70
N ARG A 3 -21.17 46.86 -69.57
CA ARG A 3 -21.12 47.35 -70.96
C ARG A 3 -20.97 48.88 -71.02
N ASP A 4 -21.62 49.58 -70.09
CA ASP A 4 -21.58 51.04 -69.97
C ASP A 4 -20.24 51.54 -69.41
N GLU A 5 -19.65 50.82 -68.45
CA GLU A 5 -18.30 51.10 -67.97
C GLU A 5 -17.25 50.98 -69.09
N LEU A 6 -17.36 49.96 -69.94
CA LEU A 6 -16.43 49.76 -71.06
C LEU A 6 -16.55 50.85 -72.14
N ARG A 7 -17.77 51.30 -72.44
CA ARG A 7 -18.00 52.42 -73.38
C ARG A 7 -17.48 53.75 -72.84
N GLY A 8 -17.50 53.94 -71.52
CA GLY A 8 -16.93 55.12 -70.86
C GLY A 8 -15.40 55.15 -70.80
N ILE A 9 -14.73 54.00 -70.93
CA ILE A 9 -13.26 53.87 -70.85
C ILE A 9 -12.62 53.85 -72.24
N VAL A 10 -13.28 53.25 -73.23
CA VAL A 10 -12.74 53.10 -74.60
C VAL A 10 -13.71 53.71 -75.61
N GLU A 11 -13.40 54.91 -76.09
CA GLU A 11 -14.15 55.57 -77.16
C GLU A 11 -14.03 54.79 -78.49
N GLY A 12 -15.15 54.63 -79.21
CA GLY A 12 -15.18 54.01 -80.54
C GLY A 12 -15.14 52.48 -80.56
N ILE A 13 -15.26 51.81 -79.41
CA ILE A 13 -15.29 50.34 -79.35
C ILE A 13 -16.52 49.77 -80.08
N SER A 14 -16.33 48.75 -80.91
CA SER A 14 -17.44 48.13 -81.64
C SER A 14 -18.26 47.21 -80.72
N ASP A 15 -19.54 46.99 -81.06
CA ASP A 15 -20.41 46.10 -80.26
C ASP A 15 -19.93 44.64 -80.25
N GLU A 16 -19.22 44.19 -81.29
CA GLU A 16 -18.59 42.86 -81.30
C GLU A 16 -17.38 42.78 -80.36
N GLN A 17 -16.56 43.83 -80.31
CA GLN A 17 -15.41 43.89 -79.39
C GLN A 17 -15.90 43.95 -77.94
N LEU A 18 -16.93 44.74 -77.66
CA LEU A 18 -17.62 44.79 -76.37
C LEU A 18 -18.13 43.41 -75.94
N LYS A 19 -18.78 42.68 -76.86
CA LYS A 19 -19.30 41.34 -76.57
C LYS A 19 -18.17 40.37 -76.22
N LYS A 20 -17.09 40.33 -77.01
CA LYS A 20 -15.94 39.46 -76.74
C LYS A 20 -15.28 39.74 -75.39
N ILE A 21 -15.12 41.01 -75.01
CA ILE A 21 -14.53 41.40 -73.72
C ILE A 21 -15.43 40.95 -72.56
N LEU A 22 -16.74 41.17 -72.67
CA LEU A 22 -17.69 40.73 -71.64
C LEU A 22 -17.77 39.20 -71.53
N ASP A 23 -17.68 38.49 -72.66
CA ASP A 23 -17.68 37.03 -72.69
C ASP A 23 -16.41 36.47 -72.00
N ILE A 24 -15.22 37.04 -72.28
CA ILE A 24 -13.97 36.69 -71.61
C ILE A 24 -14.06 37.00 -70.11
N ASN A 25 -14.51 38.20 -69.74
CA ASN A 25 -14.65 38.61 -68.35
C ASN A 25 -15.63 37.68 -67.59
N SER A 26 -16.73 37.30 -68.22
CA SER A 26 -17.71 36.36 -67.63
C SER A 26 -17.11 34.96 -67.45
N SER A 27 -16.31 34.50 -68.42
CA SER A 27 -15.59 33.22 -68.33
C SER A 27 -14.57 33.23 -67.19
N ASP A 28 -13.76 34.28 -67.08
CA ASP A 28 -12.72 34.41 -66.06
C ASP A 28 -13.34 34.54 -64.65
N ILE A 29 -14.41 35.33 -64.49
CA ILE A 29 -15.16 35.40 -63.24
C ILE A 29 -15.75 34.02 -62.88
N GLY A 30 -16.26 33.29 -63.88
CA GLY A 30 -16.78 31.94 -63.69
C GLY A 30 -15.73 30.97 -63.16
N LYS A 31 -14.54 30.97 -63.78
CA LYS A 31 -13.40 30.16 -63.33
C LYS A 31 -12.95 30.53 -61.92
N ALA A 32 -12.72 31.83 -61.67
CA ALA A 32 -12.29 32.31 -60.36
C ALA A 32 -13.31 31.96 -59.26
N LYS A 33 -14.61 32.04 -59.56
CA LYS A 33 -15.68 31.66 -58.63
C LYS A 33 -15.69 30.15 -58.36
N SER A 34 -15.44 29.33 -59.37
CA SER A 34 -15.32 27.88 -59.21
C SER A 34 -14.12 27.53 -58.33
N GLU A 35 -12.95 28.07 -58.65
CA GLU A 35 -11.72 27.86 -57.89
C GLU A 35 -11.86 28.34 -56.44
N ALA A 36 -12.49 29.50 -56.22
CA ALA A 36 -12.77 30.00 -54.87
C ALA A 36 -13.72 29.06 -54.11
N LYS A 37 -14.74 28.51 -54.78
CA LYS A 37 -15.66 27.55 -54.16
C LYS A 37 -14.93 26.25 -53.78
N ASP A 38 -14.10 25.73 -54.67
CA ASP A 38 -13.31 24.52 -54.43
C ASP A 38 -12.32 24.73 -53.28
N ALA A 39 -11.68 25.91 -53.22
CA ALA A 39 -10.79 26.29 -52.12
C ALA A 39 -11.54 26.40 -50.77
N ILE A 40 -12.74 26.98 -50.75
CA ILE A 40 -13.58 27.06 -49.55
C ILE A 40 -13.95 25.66 -49.06
N THR A 41 -14.40 24.78 -49.97
CA THR A 41 -14.74 23.40 -49.60
C THR A 41 -13.53 22.64 -49.07
N GLY A 42 -12.35 22.79 -49.69
CA GLY A 42 -11.13 22.16 -49.21
C GLY A 42 -10.69 22.68 -47.83
N LEU A 43 -10.90 23.97 -47.55
CA LEU A 43 -10.60 24.59 -46.26
C LEU A 43 -11.54 24.08 -45.16
N GLU A 44 -12.83 23.95 -45.45
CA GLU A 44 -13.81 23.35 -44.53
C GLU A 44 -13.48 21.89 -44.21
N GLU A 45 -13.12 21.09 -45.22
CA GLU A 45 -12.69 19.70 -45.02
C GLU A 45 -11.41 19.60 -44.19
N ALA A 46 -10.43 20.47 -44.46
CA ALA A 46 -9.18 20.50 -43.69
C ALA A 46 -9.43 20.88 -42.22
N LYS A 47 -10.28 21.88 -41.98
CA LYS A 47 -10.70 22.25 -40.61
C LYS A 47 -11.37 21.09 -39.88
N ARG A 48 -12.24 20.36 -40.57
CA ARG A 48 -12.90 19.17 -39.99
C ARG A 48 -11.87 18.11 -39.60
N LYS A 49 -10.93 17.78 -40.50
CA LYS A 49 -9.86 16.81 -40.23
C LYS A 49 -8.96 17.23 -39.08
N ILE A 50 -8.65 18.52 -38.95
CA ILE A 50 -7.88 19.05 -37.82
C ILE A 50 -8.63 18.79 -36.51
N GLY A 51 -9.93 19.10 -36.45
CA GLY A 51 -10.74 18.84 -35.26
C GLY A 51 -10.83 17.35 -34.90
N GLU A 52 -10.94 16.47 -35.90
CA GLU A 52 -10.92 15.01 -35.70
C GLU A 52 -9.57 14.54 -35.12
N LEU A 53 -8.45 15.02 -35.68
CA LEU A 53 -7.11 14.69 -35.20
C LEU A 53 -6.83 15.24 -33.79
N GLU A 54 -7.29 16.47 -33.50
CA GLU A 54 -7.18 17.05 -32.16
C GLU A 54 -7.90 16.18 -31.13
N ALA A 55 -9.15 15.77 -31.42
CA ALA A 55 -9.90 14.88 -30.55
C ALA A 55 -9.23 13.50 -30.37
N GLU A 56 -8.68 12.92 -31.45
CA GLU A 56 -7.93 11.67 -31.38
C GLU A 56 -6.67 11.80 -30.52
N THR A 57 -5.92 12.90 -30.68
CA THR A 57 -4.72 13.14 -29.86
C THR A 57 -5.04 13.34 -28.38
N GLU A 58 -6.16 13.97 -28.05
CA GLU A 58 -6.62 14.11 -26.67
C GLU A 58 -7.01 12.75 -26.06
N SER A 59 -7.74 11.92 -26.82
CA SER A 59 -8.08 10.55 -26.43
C SER A 59 -6.84 9.67 -26.20
N LEU A 60 -5.84 9.76 -27.08
CA LEU A 60 -4.59 9.01 -26.95
C LEU A 60 -3.79 9.45 -25.72
N LYS A 61 -3.73 10.75 -25.43
CA LYS A 61 -3.07 11.27 -24.23
C LYS A 61 -3.73 10.77 -22.94
N ASN A 62 -5.06 10.80 -22.89
CA ASN A 62 -5.81 10.27 -21.75
C ASN A 62 -5.57 8.77 -21.56
N SER A 63 -5.61 7.99 -22.64
CA SER A 63 -5.32 6.55 -22.60
C SER A 63 -3.89 6.24 -22.14
N GLN A 64 -2.92 7.07 -22.54
CA GLN A 64 -1.53 6.92 -22.08
C GLN A 64 -1.40 7.18 -20.59
N TYR A 65 -2.06 8.22 -20.07
CA TYR A 65 -2.08 8.53 -18.64
C TYR A 65 -2.71 7.41 -17.80
N GLU A 66 -3.81 6.82 -18.28
CA GLU A 66 -4.42 5.65 -17.65
C GLU A 66 -3.48 4.44 -17.65
N ALA A 67 -2.78 4.19 -18.76
CA ALA A 67 -1.83 3.09 -18.86
C ALA A 67 -0.61 3.26 -17.92
N GLU A 68 -0.10 4.48 -17.75
CA GLU A 68 0.97 4.79 -16.80
C GLU A 68 0.51 4.59 -15.35
N ASN A 69 -0.66 5.12 -14.98
CA ASN A 69 -1.25 4.88 -13.65
C ASN A 69 -1.48 3.40 -13.35
N MET A 70 -1.89 2.61 -14.35
CA MET A 70 -2.05 1.17 -14.18
C MET A 70 -0.71 0.47 -13.96
N LYS A 71 0.36 0.86 -14.65
CA LYS A 71 1.70 0.31 -14.43
C LYS A 71 2.19 0.61 -13.02
N ASP A 72 2.05 1.84 -12.56
CA ASP A 72 2.43 2.23 -11.21
C ASP A 72 1.67 1.42 -10.16
N LYS A 73 0.36 1.21 -10.38
CA LYS A 73 -0.44 0.40 -9.45
C LYS A 73 -0.04 -1.08 -9.46
N ILE A 74 0.32 -1.63 -10.61
CA ILE A 74 0.82 -3.00 -10.72
C ILE A 74 2.14 -3.15 -9.98
N GLU A 75 3.08 -2.21 -10.13
CA GLU A 75 4.37 -2.25 -9.44
C GLU A 75 4.18 -2.14 -7.91
N GLU A 76 3.30 -1.25 -7.45
CA GLU A 76 2.95 -1.14 -6.03
C GLU A 76 2.36 -2.45 -5.49
N LEU A 77 1.41 -3.06 -6.21
CA LEU A 77 0.80 -4.33 -5.81
C LEU A 77 1.82 -5.48 -5.80
N GLN A 78 2.75 -5.52 -6.75
CA GLN A 78 3.83 -6.51 -6.77
C GLN A 78 4.72 -6.39 -5.53
N LYS A 79 5.13 -5.16 -5.16
CA LYS A 79 5.91 -4.92 -3.93
C LYS A 79 5.16 -5.40 -2.69
N VAL A 80 3.87 -5.09 -2.58
CA VAL A 80 3.05 -5.54 -1.44
C VAL A 80 2.94 -7.07 -1.39
N ILE A 81 2.79 -7.74 -2.53
CA ILE A 81 2.73 -9.21 -2.61
C ILE A 81 4.06 -9.82 -2.19
N ASP A 82 5.18 -9.29 -2.68
CA ASP A 82 6.52 -9.80 -2.33
C ASP A 82 6.84 -9.58 -0.85
N GLU A 83 6.53 -8.41 -0.29
CA GLU A 83 6.69 -8.13 1.14
C GLU A 83 5.82 -9.07 2.00
N ARG A 84 4.57 -9.32 1.58
CA ARG A 84 3.68 -10.23 2.28
C ARG A 84 4.19 -11.66 2.21
N ARG A 85 4.62 -12.12 1.03
CA ARG A 85 5.20 -13.47 0.87
C ARG A 85 6.43 -13.64 1.75
N LEU A 86 7.32 -12.66 1.80
CA LEU A 86 8.53 -12.71 2.62
C LEU A 86 8.19 -12.71 4.13
N ARG A 87 7.15 -11.96 4.53
CA ARG A 87 6.61 -12.02 5.90
C ARG A 87 6.02 -13.39 6.22
N ASP A 88 5.16 -13.92 5.37
CA ASP A 88 4.49 -15.22 5.57
C ASP A 88 5.53 -16.37 5.60
N GLU A 89 6.57 -16.30 4.77
CA GLU A 89 7.70 -17.25 4.79
C GLU A 89 8.50 -17.17 6.09
N ASN A 90 8.77 -15.96 6.59
CA ASN A 90 9.48 -15.76 7.85
C ASN A 90 8.64 -16.18 9.06
N GLU A 91 7.34 -15.88 9.06
CA GLU A 91 6.41 -16.33 10.10
C GLU A 91 6.27 -17.85 10.09
N GLY A 92 6.18 -18.47 8.91
CA GLY A 92 6.16 -19.93 8.75
C GLY A 92 7.41 -20.59 9.34
N LYS A 93 8.60 -20.11 8.98
CA LYS A 93 9.87 -20.58 9.56
C LYS A 93 9.91 -20.39 11.07
N ARG A 94 9.49 -19.22 11.56
CA ARG A 94 9.48 -18.92 13.00
C ARG A 94 8.56 -19.85 13.77
N THR A 95 7.37 -20.17 13.25
CA THR A 95 6.47 -21.14 13.90
C THR A 95 7.00 -22.56 13.90
N GLU A 96 7.76 -22.96 12.87
CA GLU A 96 8.41 -24.27 12.85
C GLU A 96 9.56 -24.34 13.86
N LEU A 97 10.38 -23.28 13.93
CA LEU A 97 11.44 -23.15 14.93
C LEU A 97 10.87 -23.11 16.34
N GLU A 98 9.74 -22.44 16.58
CA GLU A 98 9.09 -22.38 17.89
C GLU A 98 8.61 -23.76 18.36
N LYS A 99 8.15 -24.61 17.45
CA LYS A 99 7.81 -26.01 17.76
C LYS A 99 9.03 -26.82 18.15
N ARG A 100 10.13 -26.69 17.39
CA ARG A 100 11.41 -27.38 17.69
C ARG A 100 12.00 -26.91 19.02
N PHE A 101 11.98 -25.60 19.26
CA PHE A 101 12.40 -25.01 20.52
C PHE A 101 11.57 -25.52 21.69
N SER A 102 10.24 -25.55 21.57
CA SER A 102 9.37 -26.07 22.63
C SER A 102 9.62 -27.56 22.91
N GLN A 103 10.00 -28.34 21.90
CA GLN A 103 10.42 -29.74 22.08
C GLN A 103 11.79 -29.87 22.77
N ALA A 104 12.73 -28.97 22.45
CA ALA A 104 14.07 -28.95 23.06
C ALA A 104 14.06 -28.46 24.52
N VAL A 105 13.17 -27.51 24.86
CA VAL A 105 12.98 -26.98 26.23
C VAL A 105 12.38 -28.03 27.17
N GLY A 106 11.52 -28.92 26.66
CA GLY A 106 10.87 -29.95 27.48
C GLY A 106 10.02 -29.35 28.61
N ASP A 107 10.23 -29.81 29.84
CA ASP A 107 9.49 -29.38 31.04
C ASP A 107 10.08 -28.13 31.73
N ALA A 108 11.08 -27.47 31.13
CA ALA A 108 11.75 -26.33 31.75
C ALA A 108 10.89 -25.05 31.68
N GLU A 109 10.51 -24.49 32.83
CA GLU A 109 9.74 -23.26 32.93
C GLU A 109 10.69 -22.05 33.02
N PHE A 110 10.59 -21.12 32.06
CA PHE A 110 11.41 -19.90 32.05
C PHE A 110 10.90 -18.89 33.07
N LEU A 111 11.80 -18.06 33.60
CA LEU A 111 11.47 -17.04 34.58
C LEU A 111 10.55 -15.93 34.02
N ASN A 112 10.68 -15.61 32.72
CA ASN A 112 9.91 -14.57 32.05
C ASN A 112 9.75 -14.87 30.54
N ASP A 113 8.69 -14.38 29.92
CA ASP A 113 8.48 -14.44 28.47
C ASP A 113 9.62 -13.77 27.69
N TYR A 114 10.20 -12.70 28.25
CA TYR A 114 11.36 -12.02 27.65
C TYR A 114 12.63 -12.88 27.65
N THR A 115 12.87 -13.69 28.69
CA THR A 115 14.02 -14.60 28.72
C THR A 115 13.81 -15.77 27.76
N ARG A 116 12.56 -16.26 27.65
CA ARG A 116 12.19 -17.27 26.65
C ARG A 116 12.42 -16.76 25.22
N GLN A 117 11.98 -15.54 24.91
CA GLN A 117 12.19 -14.92 23.59
C GLN A 117 13.67 -14.67 23.31
N GLY A 118 14.45 -14.19 24.30
CA GLY A 118 15.89 -13.99 24.14
C GLY A 118 16.66 -15.29 23.87
N ILE A 119 16.30 -16.39 24.54
CA ILE A 119 16.92 -17.70 24.29
C ILE A 119 16.46 -18.29 22.96
N PHE A 120 15.20 -18.06 22.57
CA PHE A 120 14.70 -18.44 21.25
C PHE A 120 15.47 -17.74 20.11
N ASP A 121 15.72 -16.44 20.23
CA ASP A 121 16.49 -15.66 19.24
C ASP A 121 17.97 -16.11 19.19
N LEU A 122 18.54 -16.55 20.31
CA LEU A 122 19.88 -17.14 20.36
C LEU A 122 19.91 -18.55 19.77
N PHE A 123 18.85 -19.34 19.97
CA PHE A 123 18.67 -20.66 19.38
C PHE A 123 18.54 -20.59 17.86
N GLU A 124 17.77 -19.64 17.33
CA GLU A 124 17.67 -19.37 15.89
C GLU A 124 19.06 -19.05 15.29
N LYS A 125 19.82 -18.16 15.92
CA LYS A 125 21.19 -17.82 15.48
C LYS A 125 22.17 -18.99 15.58
N ALA A 126 22.06 -19.81 16.63
CA ALA A 126 22.93 -20.95 16.82
C ALA A 126 22.66 -22.05 15.77
N LEU A 127 21.41 -22.22 15.32
CA LEU A 127 21.06 -23.14 14.25
C LEU A 127 21.58 -22.69 12.86
N GLU A 128 21.79 -21.38 12.67
CA GLU A 128 22.39 -20.84 11.43
C GLU A 128 23.92 -21.01 11.37
N MET A 129 24.58 -21.31 12.49
CA MET A 129 26.03 -21.52 12.53
C MET A 129 26.42 -22.89 11.95
N GLU A 130 27.41 -22.89 11.06
CA GLU A 130 27.94 -24.12 10.41
C GLU A 130 28.45 -25.16 11.42
N GLU A 131 28.90 -24.71 12.59
CA GLU A 131 29.42 -25.53 13.69
C GLU A 131 28.35 -26.40 14.37
N ASN A 132 27.07 -26.02 14.25
CA ASN A 132 25.95 -26.72 14.88
C ASN A 132 25.12 -27.54 13.86
N GLN A 133 25.52 -27.56 12.58
CA GLN A 133 24.88 -28.41 11.57
C GLN A 133 25.19 -29.89 11.83
N GLY A 134 24.31 -30.55 12.58
CA GLY A 134 24.42 -31.97 12.93
C GLY A 134 24.26 -32.27 14.42
N LEU A 135 24.22 -31.23 15.28
CA LEU A 135 23.83 -31.37 16.67
C LEU A 135 22.30 -31.47 16.79
N SER A 136 21.83 -32.21 17.79
CA SER A 136 20.40 -32.27 18.11
C SER A 136 19.93 -30.92 18.66
N ASP A 137 18.67 -30.56 18.39
CA ASP A 137 18.04 -29.33 18.92
C ASP A 137 18.20 -29.21 20.45
N GLY A 138 18.24 -30.33 21.18
CA GLY A 138 18.51 -30.36 22.62
C GLY A 138 19.96 -30.05 23.01
N GLU A 139 20.94 -30.48 22.22
CA GLU A 139 22.38 -30.21 22.48
C GLU A 139 22.73 -28.75 22.19
N VAL A 140 22.12 -28.18 21.14
CA VAL A 140 22.23 -26.75 20.84
C VAL A 140 21.60 -25.93 21.98
N PHE A 141 20.42 -26.33 22.47
CA PHE A 141 19.79 -25.68 23.62
C PHE A 141 20.63 -25.75 24.90
N GLU A 142 21.20 -26.91 25.20
CA GLU A 142 22.10 -27.08 26.36
C GLU A 142 23.37 -26.22 26.23
N SER A 143 23.98 -26.12 25.05
CA SER A 143 25.16 -25.27 24.85
C SER A 143 24.90 -23.78 25.06
N ILE A 144 23.68 -23.31 24.75
CA ILE A 144 23.27 -21.91 24.93
C ILE A 144 22.90 -21.62 26.39
N THR A 145 22.33 -22.60 27.07
CA THR A 145 21.81 -22.45 28.45
C THR A 145 22.82 -22.88 29.52
N ALA A 146 23.84 -23.67 29.18
CA ALA A 146 24.91 -24.10 30.07
C ALA A 146 25.75 -22.90 30.53
N GLY A 147 25.69 -22.60 31.83
CA GLY A 147 26.44 -21.51 32.46
C GLY A 147 25.67 -20.21 32.64
N SER A 148 24.40 -20.15 32.25
CA SER A 148 23.55 -18.99 32.47
C SER A 148 22.76 -19.12 33.78
N GLU A 149 23.01 -18.24 34.74
CA GLU A 149 22.28 -18.18 36.02
C GLU A 149 20.93 -17.47 35.85
N ASN A 150 19.88 -17.93 36.58
CA ASN A 150 18.52 -17.34 36.61
C ASN A 150 17.69 -17.40 35.31
N LEU A 151 17.94 -18.34 34.40
CA LEU A 151 17.12 -18.50 33.18
C LEU A 151 15.78 -19.21 33.43
N PHE A 152 15.78 -20.15 34.35
CA PHE A 152 14.64 -21.00 34.66
C PHE A 152 14.06 -20.62 36.02
N ALA A 153 12.75 -20.71 36.16
CA ALA A 153 12.11 -20.63 37.46
C ALA A 153 12.70 -21.74 38.35
N GLU A 154 13.18 -21.40 39.54
CA GLU A 154 13.54 -22.42 40.51
C GLU A 154 12.30 -23.29 40.75
N ASN A 155 12.42 -24.61 40.61
CA ASN A 155 11.42 -25.54 41.13
C ASN A 155 11.54 -25.62 42.65
N THR A 156 11.46 -24.47 43.32
CA THR A 156 11.28 -24.37 44.75
C THR A 156 9.78 -24.31 44.99
N ARG A 157 9.16 -25.49 45.09
CA ARG A 157 8.06 -25.64 46.04
C ARG A 157 8.63 -25.33 47.43
N VAL A 158 8.78 -24.06 47.76
CA VAL A 158 9.03 -23.64 49.14
C VAL A 158 7.84 -24.14 49.95
N PRO A 159 8.01 -25.08 50.91
CA PRO A 159 6.92 -25.38 51.81
C PRO A 159 6.61 -24.07 52.55
N SER A 160 5.39 -23.57 52.35
CA SER A 160 4.86 -22.49 53.15
C SER A 160 4.83 -22.97 54.61
N VAL A 161 5.87 -22.63 55.38
CA VAL A 161 5.81 -22.74 56.83
C VAL A 161 4.97 -21.56 57.29
N VAL A 162 3.65 -21.72 57.20
CA VAL A 162 2.74 -20.96 58.06
C VAL A 162 3.04 -21.47 59.47
N ALA A 163 3.86 -20.72 60.20
CA ALA A 163 4.02 -20.91 61.63
C ALA A 163 2.65 -20.72 62.28
N SER A 164 2.00 -21.83 62.63
CA SER A 164 0.79 -21.84 63.43
C SER A 164 1.09 -21.21 64.79
N THR A 165 0.78 -19.92 64.93
CA THR A 165 0.74 -19.26 66.24
C THR A 165 -0.58 -19.65 66.90
N SER A 166 -0.62 -20.88 67.42
CA SER A 166 -1.64 -21.32 68.35
C SER A 166 -1.20 -20.93 69.75
N GLY A 167 -1.89 -19.97 70.38
CA GLY A 167 -1.84 -19.85 71.84
C GLY A 167 -2.01 -18.47 72.45
N PHE A 168 -3.18 -17.83 72.28
CA PHE A 168 -3.84 -16.89 73.20
C PHE A 168 -5.18 -16.58 72.50
N GLY A 169 -6.38 -16.94 72.93
CA GLY A 169 -6.93 -17.10 74.27
C GLY A 169 -8.27 -16.35 74.26
N SER A 170 -9.36 -17.08 74.56
CA SER A 170 -10.74 -16.61 74.85
C SER A 170 -11.57 -15.95 73.74
N ASN A 171 -12.68 -16.60 73.40
CA ASN A 171 -13.91 -15.94 72.93
C ASN A 171 -14.40 -15.00 74.05
N LEU A 172 -13.91 -13.75 74.08
CA LEU A 172 -14.53 -12.70 74.88
C LEU A 172 -15.87 -12.34 74.23
N SER A 173 -16.97 -12.50 74.96
CA SER A 173 -18.26 -12.03 74.46
C SER A 173 -18.26 -10.50 74.46
N ASN A 174 -19.04 -9.87 73.58
CA ASN A 174 -19.21 -8.42 73.59
C ASN A 174 -19.71 -7.87 74.95
N GLY A 175 -20.32 -8.72 75.79
CA GLY A 175 -20.72 -8.38 77.15
C GLY A 175 -19.55 -8.31 78.14
N ASP A 176 -18.47 -9.07 77.93
CA ASP A 176 -17.25 -9.04 78.75
C ASP A 176 -16.38 -7.82 78.40
N VAL A 177 -16.33 -7.46 77.11
CA VAL A 177 -15.61 -6.25 76.65
C VAL A 177 -16.28 -4.97 77.17
N ARG A 178 -17.62 -4.93 77.26
CA ARG A 178 -18.33 -3.74 77.79
C ARG A 178 -18.13 -3.54 79.27
N GLU A 179 -18.02 -4.61 80.05
CA GLU A 179 -17.76 -4.56 81.49
C GLU A 179 -16.35 -4.05 81.78
N ILE A 180 -15.35 -4.48 81.00
CA ILE A 180 -13.98 -3.93 81.05
C ILE A 180 -13.95 -2.43 80.71
N MET A 181 -14.87 -1.96 79.86
CA MET A 181 -14.98 -0.56 79.44
C MET A 181 -15.92 0.28 80.34
N GLY A 182 -16.44 -0.29 81.44
CA GLY A 182 -17.29 0.42 82.41
C GLY A 182 -18.70 0.75 81.91
N LEU A 183 -19.20 0.04 80.90
CA LEU A 183 -20.55 0.21 80.36
C LEU A 183 -21.47 -0.90 80.91
N SER A 184 -22.69 -0.54 81.33
CA SER A 184 -23.66 -1.51 81.86
C SER A 184 -24.04 -2.55 80.81
N ARG A 185 -24.13 -3.83 81.22
CA ARG A 185 -24.77 -4.87 80.41
C ARG A 185 -26.26 -4.56 80.31
N ASN A 186 -26.76 -4.38 79.10
CA ASN A 186 -28.20 -4.39 78.87
C ASN A 186 -28.63 -5.86 78.75
N GLU A 187 -29.68 -6.23 79.48
CA GLU A 187 -30.37 -7.53 79.36
C GLU A 187 -30.86 -7.80 77.94
#